data_AF-A0A7G7GEW0-F1
#
_entry.id   AF-A0A7G7GEW0-F1
#
_cell.length_a   1.000
_cell.length_b   1.000
_cell.length_c   1.000
_cell.angle_alpha   90.00
_cell.angle_beta   90.00
_cell.angle_gamma   90.00
#
_symmetry.space_group_name_H-M   'P 1'
#
loop_
_entity.id
_entity.type
_entity.pdbx_description
1 polymer ?
#
loop_
_entity_poly.entity_id
_entity_poly.type
_entity_poly.pdbx_seq_one_letter_code
_entity_poly.pdbx_strand_id
1 'polypeptide(L)'
;MNYIAIEEFCRQNGVEVRLIQEFADFGLVQLQTSEKGQTIAAAEVKQLERMLRLALDLDLNPEGIDVILHMRQQMQRLRRKAQKLENRLRQLEQERYWRLVEGPQSRGHIVDL
;
A
#
# COMPACT_ATOMS: atom_id res chain seq x y z
N MET A 1 9.27 7.40 -21.61
CA MET A 1 8.11 6.71 -21.01
C MET A 1 7.92 5.40 -21.75
N ASN A 2 7.83 4.28 -21.03
CA ASN A 2 7.64 2.96 -21.63
C ASN A 2 6.16 2.58 -21.57
N TYR A 3 5.64 2.01 -22.65
CA TYR A 3 4.23 1.66 -22.80
C TYR A 3 4.09 0.21 -23.26
N ILE A 4 3.04 -0.45 -22.79
CA ILE A 4 2.73 -1.84 -23.13
C ILE A 4 1.38 -1.87 -23.84
N ALA A 5 1.30 -2.58 -24.96
CA ALA A 5 0.03 -2.78 -25.66
C ALA A 5 -0.90 -3.63 -24.80
N ILE A 6 -2.17 -3.20 -24.68
CA ILE A 6 -3.15 -3.92 -23.87
C ILE A 6 -3.41 -5.33 -24.42
N GLU A 7 -3.45 -5.48 -25.75
CA GLU A 7 -3.62 -6.80 -26.39
C GLU A 7 -2.47 -7.77 -26.03
N GLU A 8 -1.22 -7.27 -26.01
CA GLU A 8 -0.06 -8.06 -25.61
C GLU A 8 -0.17 -8.48 -24.15
N PHE A 9 -0.48 -7.52 -23.28
CA PHE A 9 -0.64 -7.76 -21.86
C PHE A 9 -1.74 -8.79 -21.58
N CYS A 10 -2.90 -8.65 -22.20
CA CYS A 10 -4.02 -9.59 -22.13
C CYS A 10 -3.62 -10.99 -22.54
N ARG A 11 -2.93 -11.13 -23.68
CA ARG A 11 -2.48 -12.41 -24.19
C ARG A 11 -1.50 -13.11 -23.26
N GLN A 12 -0.57 -12.37 -22.67
CA GLN A 12 0.42 -12.92 -21.73
C GLN A 12 -0.21 -13.36 -20.40
N ASN A 13 -1.26 -12.66 -19.96
CA ASN A 13 -1.91 -12.92 -18.66
C ASN A 13 -3.18 -13.78 -18.78
N GLY A 14 -3.60 -14.13 -20.00
CA GLY A 14 -4.82 -14.93 -20.23
C GLY A 14 -6.10 -14.23 -19.81
N VAL A 15 -6.18 -12.91 -19.97
CA VAL A 15 -7.35 -12.10 -19.59
C VAL A 15 -7.95 -11.39 -20.80
N GLU A 16 -9.26 -11.11 -20.75
CA GLU A 16 -9.94 -10.40 -21.82
C GLU A 16 -9.65 -8.90 -21.81
N VAL A 17 -9.48 -8.30 -22.99
CA VAL A 17 -9.32 -6.83 -23.15
C VAL A 17 -10.52 -6.09 -22.56
N ARG A 18 -11.72 -6.65 -22.69
CA ARG A 18 -12.96 -6.09 -22.15
C ARG A 18 -12.87 -5.81 -20.64
N LEU A 19 -12.28 -6.71 -19.87
CA LEU A 19 -12.14 -6.54 -18.42
C LEU A 19 -11.26 -5.33 -18.08
N ILE A 20 -10.20 -5.11 -18.85
CA ILE A 20 -9.32 -3.94 -18.69
C ILE A 20 -10.06 -2.66 -19.13
N GLN A 21 -10.87 -2.75 -20.18
CA GLN A 21 -11.70 -1.63 -20.60
C GLN A 21 -12.72 -1.23 -19.52
N GLU A 22 -13.35 -2.20 -18.85
CA GLU A 22 -14.25 -1.94 -17.73
C GLU A 22 -13.55 -1.21 -16.58
N PHE A 23 -12.29 -1.56 -16.29
CA PHE A 23 -11.47 -0.81 -15.32
C PHE A 23 -11.15 0.60 -15.81
N ALA A 24 -10.87 0.78 -17.09
CA ALA A 24 -10.57 2.09 -17.65
C ALA A 24 -11.80 3.01 -17.66
N ASP A 25 -12.96 2.48 -18.02
CA ASP A 25 -14.25 3.18 -18.06
C ASP A 25 -14.67 3.63 -16.65
N PHE A 26 -14.40 2.80 -15.64
CA PHE A 26 -14.60 3.18 -14.23
C PHE A 26 -13.54 4.19 -13.72
N GLY A 27 -12.41 4.33 -14.41
CA GLY A 27 -11.31 5.21 -14.01
C GLY A 27 -10.31 4.56 -13.03
N LEU A 28 -10.29 3.23 -12.90
CA LEU A 28 -9.29 2.50 -12.09
C LEU A 28 -7.90 2.46 -12.73
N VAL A 29 -7.84 2.59 -14.06
CA VAL A 29 -6.60 2.54 -14.84
C VAL A 29 -6.67 3.54 -16.00
N GLN A 30 -5.54 4.15 -16.35
CA GLN A 30 -5.48 5.08 -17.47
C GLN A 30 -4.92 4.37 -18.70
N LEU A 31 -5.73 4.27 -19.76
CA LEU A 31 -5.28 3.81 -21.07
C LEU A 31 -4.98 5.00 -21.98
N GLN A 32 -3.99 4.81 -22.85
CA GLN A 32 -3.68 5.72 -23.95
C GLN A 32 -4.09 5.08 -25.27
N THR A 33 -4.94 5.78 -26.02
CA THR A 33 -5.39 5.36 -27.35
C THR A 33 -4.52 6.02 -28.40
N SER A 34 -4.01 5.21 -29.33
CA SER A 34 -3.27 5.66 -30.52
C SER A 34 -3.75 4.92 -31.76
N GLU A 35 -3.27 5.29 -32.94
CA GLU A 35 -3.54 4.56 -34.20
C GLU A 35 -3.15 3.07 -34.12
N LYS A 36 -2.21 2.72 -33.23
CA LYS A 36 -1.72 1.35 -33.01
C LYS A 36 -2.51 0.58 -31.94
N GLY A 37 -3.61 1.15 -31.44
CA GLY A 37 -4.43 0.56 -30.38
C GLY A 37 -4.17 1.17 -29.00
N GLN A 38 -4.72 0.50 -27.98
CA GLN A 38 -4.65 0.92 -26.59
C GLN A 38 -3.37 0.44 -25.91
N THR A 39 -2.79 1.33 -25.12
CA THR A 39 -1.57 1.06 -24.36
C THR A 39 -1.70 1.54 -22.92
N ILE A 40 -0.92 0.94 -22.03
CA ILE A 40 -0.79 1.32 -20.63
C ILE A 40 0.66 1.71 -20.32
N ALA A 41 0.86 2.69 -19.44
CA ALA A 41 2.19 3.02 -18.95
C ALA A 41 2.79 1.82 -18.19
N ALA A 42 4.03 1.46 -18.48
CA ALA A 42 4.70 0.32 -17.83
C ALA A 42 4.75 0.44 -16.29
N ALA A 43 4.72 1.68 -15.76
CA ALA A 43 4.66 1.94 -14.33
C ALA A 43 3.32 1.53 -13.67
N GLU A 44 2.22 1.51 -14.43
CA GLU A 44 0.88 1.18 -13.94
C GLU A 44 0.55 -0.32 -14.03
N VAL A 45 1.34 -1.09 -14.78
CA VAL A 45 1.13 -2.53 -15.02
C VAL A 45 1.01 -3.31 -13.71
N LYS A 46 1.88 -3.04 -12.74
CA LYS A 46 1.84 -3.71 -11.44
C LYS A 46 0.53 -3.43 -10.67
N GLN A 47 -0.04 -2.24 -10.85
CA GLN A 47 -1.33 -1.91 -10.25
C GLN A 47 -2.46 -2.64 -10.98
N LEU A 48 -2.43 -2.69 -12.31
CA LEU A 48 -3.37 -3.44 -13.13
C LEU A 48 -3.38 -4.94 -12.78
N GLU A 49 -2.23 -5.60 -12.70
CA GLU A 49 -2.10 -7.00 -12.29
C GLU A 49 -2.73 -7.27 -10.92
N ARG A 50 -2.56 -6.33 -9.99
CA ARG A 50 -3.15 -6.43 -8.65
C ARG A 50 -4.67 -6.29 -8.69
N MET A 51 -5.22 -5.42 -9.53
CA MET A 51 -6.67 -5.27 -9.70
C MET A 51 -7.28 -6.48 -10.39
N LEU A 52 -6.63 -7.00 -11.44
CA LEU A 52 -7.04 -8.23 -12.12
C LEU A 52 -7.08 -9.42 -11.17
N ARG A 53 -6.06 -9.56 -10.32
CA ARG A 53 -6.07 -10.61 -9.29
C ARG A 53 -7.27 -10.47 -8.34
N LEU A 54 -7.61 -9.26 -7.91
CA LEU A 54 -8.78 -9.03 -7.06
C LEU A 54 -10.09 -9.36 -7.79
N ALA A 55 -10.24 -8.93 -9.05
CA ALA A 55 -11.39 -9.27 -9.87
C ALA A 55 -11.57 -10.78 -10.00
N LEU A 56 -10.50 -11.50 -10.35
CA LEU A 56 -10.57 -12.93 -10.66
C LEU A 56 -10.66 -13.81 -9.41
N ASP A 57 -9.87 -13.52 -8.37
CA ASP A 57 -9.82 -14.36 -7.16
C ASP A 57 -11.07 -14.20 -6.29
N LEU A 58 -11.71 -13.02 -6.33
CA LEU A 58 -12.82 -12.66 -5.45
C LEU A 58 -14.13 -12.36 -6.20
N ASP A 59 -14.15 -12.56 -7.52
CA ASP A 59 -15.29 -12.29 -8.42
C ASP A 59 -15.85 -10.87 -8.25
N LEU A 60 -14.95 -9.88 -8.32
CA LEU A 60 -15.29 -8.47 -8.08
C LEU A 60 -15.38 -7.69 -9.38
N ASN A 61 -16.41 -6.86 -9.44
CA ASN A 61 -16.54 -5.81 -10.44
C ASN A 61 -15.66 -4.59 -10.09
N PRO A 62 -15.54 -3.59 -11.00
CA PRO A 62 -14.74 -2.39 -10.77
C PRO A 62 -15.11 -1.63 -9.47
N GLU A 63 -16.40 -1.53 -9.14
CA GLU A 63 -16.88 -0.93 -7.91
C GLU A 63 -16.36 -1.66 -6.67
N GLY A 64 -16.44 -3.00 -6.68
CA GLY A 64 -15.94 -3.84 -5.61
C GLY A 64 -14.44 -3.72 -5.43
N ILE A 65 -13.68 -3.60 -6.52
CA ILE A 65 -12.24 -3.35 -6.48
C ILE A 65 -11.94 -2.00 -5.84
N ASP A 66 -12.63 -0.92 -6.23
CA ASP A 66 -12.42 0.41 -5.65
C ASP A 66 -12.64 0.39 -4.14
N VAL A 67 -13.74 -0.22 -3.69
CA VAL A 67 -14.06 -0.39 -2.27
C VAL A 67 -12.94 -1.16 -1.55
N ILE A 68 -12.47 -2.29 -2.09
CA ILE A 68 -11.37 -3.05 -1.47
C ILE A 68 -10.07 -2.26 -1.42
N LEU A 69 -9.72 -1.55 -2.49
CA LEU A 69 -8.52 -0.73 -2.54
C LEU A 69 -8.58 0.38 -1.47
N HIS A 70 -9.73 1.05 -1.35
CA HIS A 70 -9.97 2.06 -0.32
C HIS A 70 -9.87 1.46 1.09
N MET A 71 -10.56 0.35 1.36
CA MET A 71 -10.52 -0.33 2.66
C MET A 71 -9.11 -0.77 3.03
N ARG A 72 -8.35 -1.31 2.08
CA ARG A 72 -6.95 -1.71 2.29
C ARG A 72 -6.09 -0.50 2.67
N GLN A 73 -6.30 0.64 2.04
CA GLN A 73 -5.59 1.88 2.40
C GLN A 73 -5.94 2.33 3.84
N GLN A 74 -7.22 2.29 4.21
CA GLN A 74 -7.64 2.62 5.59
C GLN A 74 -7.01 1.66 6.61
N MET A 75 -7.03 0.35 6.36
CA MET A 75 -6.40 -0.65 7.23
C MET A 75 -4.90 -0.41 7.39
N GLN A 76 -4.18 -0.09 6.30
CA GLN A 76 -2.75 0.24 6.37
C GLN A 76 -2.50 1.50 7.20
N ARG A 77 -3.34 2.53 7.05
CA ARG A 77 -3.26 3.76 7.86
C ARG A 77 -3.48 3.47 9.34
N LEU A 78 -4.48 2.66 9.67
CA LEU A 78 -4.78 2.26 11.05
C LEU A 78 -3.64 1.43 11.66
N ARG A 79 -3.10 0.45 10.93
CA ARG A 79 -1.93 -0.33 11.38
C ARG A 79 -0.72 0.55 11.66
N ARG A 80 -0.42 1.53 10.81
CA ARG A 80 0.67 2.49 11.04
C ARG A 80 0.44 3.34 12.29
N LYS A 81 -0.80 3.79 12.53
CA LYS A 81 -1.16 4.55 13.74
C LYS A 81 -0.99 3.69 15.00
N ALA A 82 -1.50 2.45 14.99
CA ALA A 82 -1.34 1.51 16.09
C ALA A 82 0.14 1.28 16.41
N GLN A 83 0.95 1.00 15.39
CA GLN A 83 2.39 0.80 15.58
C GLN A 83 3.08 2.03 16.19
N LYS A 84 2.70 3.23 15.77
CA LYS A 84 3.25 4.49 16.32
C LYS A 84 2.88 4.67 17.79
N LEU A 85 1.64 4.33 18.16
CA LEU A 85 1.18 4.40 19.55
C LEU A 85 1.90 3.38 20.43
N GLU A 86 2.04 2.13 19.97
CA GLU A 86 2.80 1.08 20.66
C GLU A 86 4.27 1.47 20.87
N ASN A 87 4.90 2.05 19.84
CA ASN A 87 6.29 2.52 19.94
C ASN A 87 6.43 3.63 20.99
N ARG A 88 5.49 4.57 21.03
CA ARG A 88 5.48 5.65 22.02
C ARG A 88 5.22 5.13 23.43
N LEU A 89 4.31 4.17 23.58
CA LEU A 89 4.04 3.54 24.87
C LEU A 89 5.30 2.85 25.41
N ARG A 90 5.97 2.04 24.58
CA ARG A 90 7.23 1.37 24.93
C ARG A 90 8.31 2.36 25.37
N GLN A 91 8.45 3.48 24.66
CA GLN A 91 9.40 4.53 25.02
C GLN A 91 9.09 5.12 26.41
N LEU A 92 7.83 5.48 26.67
CA LEU A 92 7.42 6.04 27.96
C LEU A 92 7.61 5.05 29.11
N GLU A 93 7.33 3.77 28.88
CA GLU A 93 7.56 2.71 29.86
C GLU A 93 9.05 2.53 30.16
N GLN A 94 9.90 2.58 29.14
CA GLN A 94 11.35 2.53 29.29
C GLN A 94 11.89 3.74 30.06
N GLU A 95 11.46 4.96 29.73
CA GLU A 95 11.83 6.18 30.45
C GLU A 95 11.35 6.16 31.90
N ARG A 96 10.16 5.61 32.16
CA ARG A 96 9.62 5.45 33.52
C ARG A 96 10.46 4.45 34.31
N TYR A 97 10.87 3.34 33.70
CA TYR A 97 11.74 2.36 34.33
C TYR A 97 13.08 2.99 34.73
N TRP A 98 13.76 3.68 33.81
CA TRP A 98 15.03 4.34 34.12
C TRP A 98 14.91 5.38 35.24
N ARG A 99 13.83 6.17 35.25
CA ARG A 99 13.56 7.12 36.35
C ARG A 99 13.36 6.46 37.72
N LEU A 100 12.81 5.25 37.75
CA LEU A 100 12.61 4.51 39.01
C LEU A 100 13.88 3.82 39.48
N VAL A 101 14.76 3.42 38.56
CA VAL A 101 16.03 2.73 38.86
C VAL A 101 17.15 3.73 39.19
N GLU A 102 17.21 4.89 38.53
CA GLU A 102 18.17 5.96 38.78
C GLU A 102 17.64 7.03 39.76
N GLY A 103 17.16 6.60 40.93
CA GLY A 103 16.68 7.52 41.97
C GLY A 103 17.72 8.61 42.34
N PRO A 104 17.31 9.71 43.02
CA PRO A 104 18.15 10.90 43.28
C PRO A 104 19.45 10.68 44.08
N GLN A 105 19.82 9.45 44.44
CA GLN A 105 21.02 9.12 45.22
C GLN A 105 22.31 8.97 44.39
N SER A 106 22.29 9.11 43.06
CA SER A 106 23.54 9.05 42.25
C SER A 106 24.27 10.39 42.12
N ARG A 107 23.77 11.48 42.71
CA ARG A 107 24.47 12.77 42.80
C ARG A 107 24.85 13.07 44.25
N GLY A 108 25.80 12.32 44.78
CA GLY A 108 26.40 12.58 46.08
C GLY A 108 27.51 11.59 46.41
N HIS A 109 28.75 12.10 46.45
CA HIS A 109 29.96 11.49 47.02
C HIS A 109 30.71 10.44 46.18
N ILE A 110 31.65 10.93 45.39
CA ILE A 110 33.08 10.59 45.50
C ILE A 110 33.81 11.94 45.40
N VAL A 111 33.91 12.71 46.49
CA VAL A 111 35.10 12.86 47.37
C VAL A 111 36.39 12.95 46.56
N ASP A 112 36.88 14.19 46.40
CA ASP A 112 38.28 14.49 46.13
C ASP A 112 39.15 13.72 47.14
N LEU A 113 40.03 12.83 46.65
CA LEU A 113 41.37 12.51 47.16
C LEU A 113 42.15 11.75 46.07
#